data_AF-A0A2E5V6L2-F1
#
_entry.id   AF-A0A2E5V6L2-F1
#
_cell.length_a   1.000
_cell.length_b   1.000
_cell.length_c   1.000
_cell.angle_alpha   90.00
_cell.angle_beta   90.00
_cell.angle_gamma   90.00
#
_symmetry.space_group_name_H-M   'P 1'
#
loop_
_entity.id
_entity.type
_entity.pdbx_description
1 polymer ?
#
loop_
_entity_poly.entity_id
_entity_poly.type
_entity_poly.pdbx_seq_one_letter_code
_entity_poly.pdbx_strand_id
1 'polypeptide(L)'
;MTDRKLSRRPKPEENTKNRQLTTGLVALKYRDMRFLIVGKIFGWVSLHMVLVAIAYQVYDVTGDVKNLAYIGLAVFAPAFGFALVTGYIADLFDRKSVIVVCYCIISISCLMFFWWSLGEKEAIWPVFLILGLFGTGRAFYQPATNSLVPNLVPASIFPNAVAWHTSTNKIAQMVGPALGGITYLISPEVVYLAAAAGMLIGALLTSLIKTKTKREDREPTSWAALLSGLKYVYQKKSFLGPLRLIFLLSSSEGLQHSFLFSPRIF
;
A
#
# COMPACT_ATOMS: atom_id res chain seq x y z
N MET A 1 41.36 28.14 40.52
CA MET A 1 40.76 28.19 39.17
C MET A 1 40.40 26.77 38.78
N THR A 2 39.19 26.39 39.17
CA THR A 2 38.67 25.03 39.14
C THR A 2 37.49 25.07 38.19
N ASP A 3 37.54 24.38 37.05
CA ASP A 3 36.39 23.55 36.68
C ASP A 3 36.77 22.50 35.63
N ARG A 4 37.04 21.32 36.16
CA ARG A 4 37.25 20.08 35.43
C ARG A 4 35.88 19.65 34.93
N LYS A 5 35.50 20.06 33.71
CA LYS A 5 34.37 19.47 32.98
C LYS A 5 34.61 17.97 32.81
N LEU A 6 34.18 17.21 33.82
CA LEU A 6 34.05 15.77 33.78
C LEU A 6 33.23 15.42 32.55
N SER A 7 33.89 14.79 31.58
CA SER A 7 33.22 14.08 30.49
C SER A 7 32.31 13.03 31.13
N ARG A 8 31.02 13.35 31.24
CA ARG A 8 29.99 12.39 31.66
C ARG A 8 29.94 11.32 30.58
N ARG A 9 30.74 10.27 30.75
CA ARG A 9 30.61 9.03 29.97
C ARG A 9 29.16 8.58 30.16
N PRO A 10 28.38 8.37 29.08
CA PRO A 10 27.01 7.89 29.21
C PRO A 10 27.03 6.58 29.99
N LYS A 11 26.09 6.43 30.94
CA LYS A 11 26.03 5.25 31.80
C LYS A 11 25.90 3.98 30.94
N PRO A 12 26.50 2.84 31.33
CA PRO A 12 26.43 1.60 30.54
C PRO A 12 25.01 1.26 30.10
N GLU A 13 24.02 1.41 30.99
CA GLU A 13 22.59 1.16 30.72
C GLU A 13 21.97 2.06 29.65
N GLU A 14 22.40 3.32 29.56
CA GLU A 14 21.94 4.29 28.55
C GLU A 14 22.48 3.91 27.16
N ASN A 15 23.72 3.42 27.11
CA ASN A 15 24.34 2.93 25.89
C ASN A 15 23.72 1.60 25.45
N THR A 16 23.32 0.71 26.37
CA THR A 16 22.57 -0.51 26.02
C THR A 16 21.18 -0.19 25.50
N LYS A 17 20.45 0.75 26.12
CA LYS A 17 19.14 1.22 25.61
C LYS A 17 19.25 1.85 24.23
N ASN A 18 20.24 2.72 24.01
CA ASN A 18 20.46 3.34 22.71
C ASN A 18 20.90 2.32 21.65
N ARG A 19 21.73 1.33 22.01
CA ARG A 19 22.12 0.21 21.13
C ARG A 19 20.94 -0.73 20.83
N GLN A 20 20.04 -0.92 21.79
CA GLN A 20 18.78 -1.63 21.61
C GLN A 20 17.78 -0.84 20.78
N LEU A 21 17.82 0.49 20.75
CA LEU A 21 16.98 1.32 19.86
C LEU A 21 17.55 1.43 18.44
N THR A 22 18.87 1.29 18.27
CA THR A 22 19.56 1.31 16.96
C THR A 22 19.68 -0.06 16.29
N THR A 23 19.30 -1.14 16.97
CA THR A 23 19.28 -2.47 16.33
C THR A 23 18.19 -2.47 15.24
N GLY A 24 18.58 -2.69 13.98
CA GLY A 24 17.68 -2.57 12.84
C GLY A 24 16.39 -3.40 12.94
N LEU A 25 16.38 -4.49 13.72
CA LEU A 25 15.28 -5.45 13.84
C LEU A 25 14.31 -5.19 15.01
N VAL A 26 14.39 -4.05 15.67
CA VAL A 26 13.67 -3.82 16.95
C VAL A 26 12.16 -3.77 16.78
N ALA A 27 11.66 -3.14 15.70
CA ALA A 27 10.24 -3.16 15.38
C ALA A 27 9.70 -4.59 15.17
N LEU A 28 10.53 -5.49 14.62
CA LEU A 28 10.16 -6.89 14.40
C LEU A 28 10.11 -7.72 15.69
N LYS A 29 10.55 -7.20 16.85
CA LYS A 29 10.32 -7.90 18.12
C LYS A 29 8.85 -7.85 18.55
N TYR A 30 8.09 -6.87 18.07
CA TYR A 30 6.67 -6.72 18.38
C TYR A 30 5.86 -7.69 17.53
N ARG A 31 5.15 -8.63 18.19
CA ARG A 31 4.34 -9.67 17.55
C ARG A 31 3.37 -9.09 16.51
N ASP A 32 2.66 -8.04 16.88
CA ASP A 32 1.63 -7.43 16.04
C ASP A 32 2.25 -6.71 14.82
N MET A 33 3.41 -6.07 15.00
CA MET A 33 4.17 -5.49 13.89
C MET A 33 4.65 -6.57 12.92
N ARG A 34 5.09 -7.73 13.41
CA ARG A 34 5.46 -8.88 12.56
C ARG A 34 4.29 -9.37 11.74
N PHE A 35 3.12 -9.56 12.34
CA PHE A 35 1.93 -9.99 11.61
C PHE A 35 1.53 -8.98 10.54
N LEU A 36 1.60 -7.68 10.86
CA LEU A 36 1.35 -6.65 9.86
C LEU A 36 2.35 -6.73 8.71
N ILE A 37 3.66 -6.79 9.00
CA ILE A 37 4.70 -6.83 7.97
C ILE A 37 4.57 -8.08 7.09
N VAL A 38 4.41 -9.26 7.69
CA VAL A 38 4.30 -10.51 6.92
C VAL A 38 3.01 -10.50 6.08
N GLY A 39 1.88 -10.13 6.68
CA GLY A 39 0.61 -10.04 5.93
C GLY A 39 0.68 -9.04 4.78
N LYS A 40 1.37 -7.92 5.00
CA LYS A 40 1.63 -6.90 3.98
C LYS A 40 2.57 -7.39 2.87
N ILE A 41 3.58 -8.20 3.16
CA ILE A 41 4.42 -8.82 2.11
C ILE A 41 3.53 -9.62 1.16
N PHE A 42 2.71 -10.54 1.69
CA PHE A 42 1.79 -11.32 0.88
C PHE A 42 0.83 -10.41 0.10
N GLY A 43 0.21 -9.44 0.78
CA GLY A 43 -0.69 -8.48 0.16
C GLY A 43 -0.09 -7.71 -1.02
N TRP A 44 1.07 -7.09 -0.83
CA TRP A 44 1.71 -6.27 -1.86
C TRP A 44 2.27 -7.12 -2.99
N VAL A 45 2.87 -8.28 -2.68
CA VAL A 45 3.32 -9.21 -3.71
C VAL A 45 2.14 -9.63 -4.57
N SER A 46 1.06 -10.13 -3.96
CA SER A 46 -0.15 -10.53 -4.67
C SER A 46 -0.76 -9.39 -5.50
N LEU A 47 -0.79 -8.17 -4.96
CA LEU A 47 -1.32 -6.99 -5.66
C LEU A 47 -0.55 -6.71 -6.95
N HIS A 48 0.78 -6.67 -6.88
CA HIS A 48 1.61 -6.38 -8.03
C HIS A 48 1.65 -7.54 -9.03
N MET A 49 1.59 -8.77 -8.53
CA MET A 49 1.51 -9.99 -9.33
C MET A 49 0.28 -9.95 -10.26
N VAL A 50 -0.87 -9.58 -9.71
CA VAL A 50 -2.15 -9.47 -10.44
C VAL A 50 -2.13 -8.34 -11.46
N LEU A 51 -1.57 -7.17 -11.12
CA LEU A 51 -1.49 -6.06 -12.06
C LEU A 51 -0.69 -6.40 -13.31
N VAL A 52 0.38 -7.19 -13.17
CA VAL A 52 1.16 -7.70 -14.30
C VAL A 52 0.34 -8.70 -15.12
N ALA A 53 -0.28 -9.69 -14.46
CA ALA A 53 -1.09 -10.69 -15.16
C ALA A 53 -2.24 -10.09 -15.96
N ILE A 54 -2.96 -9.11 -15.39
CA ILE A 54 -4.05 -8.42 -16.09
C ILE A 54 -3.52 -7.65 -17.30
N ALA A 55 -2.38 -6.97 -17.16
CA ALA A 55 -1.78 -6.22 -18.26
C ALA A 55 -1.41 -7.13 -19.45
N TYR A 56 -0.76 -8.27 -19.17
CA TYR A 56 -0.45 -9.27 -20.20
C TYR A 56 -1.72 -9.87 -20.79
N GLN A 57 -2.65 -10.33 -19.96
CA GLN A 57 -3.84 -11.02 -20.43
C GLN A 57 -4.75 -10.14 -21.27
N VAL A 58 -4.94 -8.87 -20.89
CA VAL A 58 -5.73 -7.93 -21.69
C VAL A 58 -5.03 -7.63 -23.02
N TYR A 59 -3.71 -7.51 -23.02
CA TYR A 59 -2.95 -7.33 -24.25
C TYR A 59 -3.06 -8.55 -25.17
N ASP A 60 -2.94 -9.76 -24.63
CA ASP A 60 -3.07 -11.01 -25.41
C ASP A 60 -4.46 -11.15 -26.05
N VAL A 61 -5.51 -10.69 -25.36
CA VAL A 61 -6.90 -10.74 -25.86
C VAL A 61 -7.20 -9.66 -26.89
N THR A 62 -6.69 -8.44 -26.68
CA THR A 62 -7.12 -7.27 -27.49
C THR A 62 -6.11 -6.81 -28.53
N GLY A 63 -4.83 -7.10 -28.34
CA GLY A 63 -3.73 -6.58 -29.18
C GLY A 63 -3.55 -5.06 -29.15
N ASP A 64 -4.32 -4.32 -28.35
CA ASP A 64 -4.30 -2.85 -28.34
C ASP A 64 -3.67 -2.30 -27.05
N VAL A 65 -2.60 -1.54 -27.23
CA VAL A 65 -1.85 -0.87 -26.15
C VAL A 65 -2.73 0.14 -25.40
N LYS A 66 -3.76 0.72 -26.04
CA LYS A 66 -4.67 1.69 -25.39
C LYS A 66 -5.42 1.07 -24.21
N ASN A 67 -5.73 -0.23 -24.26
CA ASN A 67 -6.43 -0.90 -23.17
C ASN A 67 -5.58 -0.94 -21.90
N LEU A 68 -4.24 -0.97 -22.00
CA LEU A 68 -3.37 -0.88 -20.83
C LEU A 68 -3.49 0.49 -20.13
N ALA A 69 -3.67 1.58 -20.89
CA ALA A 69 -3.93 2.89 -20.30
C ALA A 69 -5.27 2.91 -19.56
N TYR A 70 -6.32 2.31 -20.13
CA TYR A 70 -7.62 2.19 -19.47
C TYR A 70 -7.58 1.29 -18.22
N ILE A 71 -6.79 0.21 -18.22
CA ILE A 71 -6.55 -0.61 -17.02
C ILE A 71 -5.99 0.25 -15.89
N GLY A 72 -4.94 1.04 -16.19
CA GLY A 72 -4.36 1.97 -15.22
C GLY A 72 -5.41 2.93 -14.67
N LEU A 73 -6.17 3.58 -15.55
CA LEU A 73 -7.24 4.50 -15.15
C LEU A 73 -8.30 3.80 -14.28
N ALA A 74 -8.74 2.59 -14.61
CA ALA A 74 -9.74 1.85 -13.85
C ALA A 74 -9.26 1.51 -12.43
N VAL A 75 -7.97 1.18 -12.26
CA VAL A 75 -7.38 0.91 -10.92
C VAL A 75 -7.26 2.17 -10.09
N PHE A 76 -6.94 3.32 -10.71
CA PHE A 76 -6.74 4.59 -10.01
C PHE A 76 -8.03 5.39 -9.79
N ALA A 77 -9.04 5.23 -10.65
CA ALA A 77 -10.29 5.99 -10.58
C ALA A 77 -10.97 5.90 -9.20
N PRO A 78 -11.07 4.73 -8.53
CA PRO A 78 -11.64 4.64 -7.19
C PRO A 78 -10.87 5.47 -6.15
N ALA A 79 -9.55 5.58 -6.26
CA ALA A 79 -8.77 6.37 -5.31
C ALA A 79 -9.10 7.87 -5.39
N PHE A 80 -9.38 8.38 -6.60
CA PHE A 80 -9.84 9.76 -6.79
C PHE A 80 -11.31 9.92 -6.37
N GLY A 81 -12.19 9.00 -6.77
CA GLY A 81 -13.62 9.06 -6.45
C GLY A 81 -13.89 8.96 -4.95
N PHE A 82 -13.09 8.17 -4.22
CA PHE A 82 -13.22 7.96 -2.78
C PHE A 82 -12.17 8.71 -1.95
N ALA A 83 -11.47 9.70 -2.51
CA ALA A 83 -10.40 10.41 -1.79
C ALA A 83 -10.87 11.01 -0.45
N LEU A 84 -12.09 11.57 -0.39
CA LEU A 84 -12.66 12.11 0.86
C LEU A 84 -13.22 11.01 1.78
N VAL A 85 -13.82 9.98 1.18
CA VAL A 85 -14.46 8.87 1.91
C VAL A 85 -13.42 7.99 2.61
N THR A 86 -12.28 7.76 1.96
CA THR A 86 -11.21 6.90 2.49
C THR A 86 -10.61 7.45 3.79
N GLY A 87 -10.41 8.76 3.89
CA GLY A 87 -9.99 9.42 5.13
C GLY A 87 -11.02 9.29 6.24
N TYR A 88 -12.28 9.61 5.93
CA TYR A 88 -13.40 9.49 6.89
C TYR A 88 -13.56 8.07 7.44
N ILE A 89 -13.51 7.05 6.56
CA ILE A 89 -13.64 5.65 6.96
C ILE A 89 -12.42 5.18 7.77
N ALA A 90 -11.20 5.58 7.39
CA ALA A 90 -9.99 5.21 8.12
C ALA A 90 -9.94 5.80 9.55
N ASP A 91 -10.61 6.94 9.76
CA ASP A 91 -10.66 7.60 11.06
C ASP A 91 -11.74 7.03 11.98
N LEU A 92 -12.90 6.62 11.43
CA LEU A 92 -14.06 6.19 12.24
C LEU A 92 -14.13 4.70 12.54
N PHE A 93 -13.63 3.85 11.64
CA PHE A 93 -13.73 2.40 11.77
C PHE A 93 -12.45 1.81 12.37
N ASP A 94 -12.56 0.61 12.95
CA ASP A 94 -11.37 -0.14 13.38
C ASP A 94 -10.50 -0.45 12.16
N ARG A 95 -9.26 0.04 12.18
CA ARG A 95 -8.36 0.03 11.03
C ARG A 95 -8.06 -1.40 10.60
N LYS A 96 -8.02 -2.33 11.57
CA LYS A 96 -7.84 -3.76 11.29
C LYS A 96 -9.00 -4.33 10.49
N SER A 97 -10.23 -4.07 10.91
CA SER A 97 -11.43 -4.51 10.19
C SER A 97 -11.47 -3.94 8.77
N VAL A 98 -11.13 -2.65 8.61
CA VAL A 98 -11.05 -2.03 7.28
C VAL A 98 -10.00 -2.73 6.40
N ILE A 99 -8.79 -2.98 6.92
CA ILE A 99 -7.73 -3.68 6.18
C ILE A 99 -8.16 -5.10 5.79
N VAL A 100 -8.78 -5.86 6.70
CA VAL A 100 -9.27 -7.22 6.43
C VAL A 100 -10.34 -7.19 5.32
N VAL A 101 -11.30 -6.26 5.39
CA VAL A 101 -12.31 -6.09 4.34
C VAL A 101 -11.66 -5.75 3.00
N CYS A 102 -10.65 -4.88 2.99
CA CYS A 102 -9.91 -4.56 1.76
C CYS A 102 -9.23 -5.79 1.17
N TYR A 103 -8.58 -6.63 1.98
CA TYR A 103 -8.00 -7.89 1.52
C TYR A 103 -9.06 -8.82 0.93
N CYS A 104 -10.23 -8.94 1.56
CA CYS A 104 -11.32 -9.76 1.04
C CYS A 104 -11.85 -9.21 -0.30
N ILE A 105 -12.06 -7.91 -0.43
CA ILE A 105 -12.50 -7.26 -1.68
C ILE A 105 -11.51 -7.54 -2.81
N ILE A 106 -10.20 -7.37 -2.53
CA ILE A 106 -9.15 -7.60 -3.52
C ILE A 106 -9.08 -9.10 -3.86
N SER A 107 -9.18 -9.99 -2.88
CA SER A 107 -9.20 -11.44 -3.10
C SER A 107 -10.39 -11.89 -3.95
N ILE A 108 -11.58 -11.35 -3.68
CA ILE A 108 -12.78 -11.58 -4.52
C ILE A 108 -12.53 -11.09 -5.95
N SER A 109 -11.89 -9.93 -6.11
CA SER A 109 -11.53 -9.41 -7.44
C SER A 109 -10.55 -10.35 -8.16
N CYS A 110 -9.55 -10.91 -7.46
CA CYS A 110 -8.65 -11.92 -8.01
C CYS A 110 -9.42 -13.18 -8.45
N LEU A 111 -10.37 -13.65 -7.64
CA LEU A 111 -11.21 -14.80 -8.02
C LEU A 111 -12.10 -14.47 -9.23
N MET A 112 -12.66 -13.27 -9.33
CA MET A 112 -13.41 -12.83 -10.51
C MET A 112 -12.52 -12.83 -11.77
N PHE A 113 -11.26 -12.40 -11.67
CA PHE A 113 -10.30 -12.52 -12.78
C PHE A 113 -9.99 -13.96 -13.14
N PHE A 114 -9.83 -14.84 -12.15
CA PHE A 114 -9.68 -16.27 -12.37
C PHE A 114 -10.87 -16.85 -13.17
N TRP A 115 -12.10 -16.56 -12.75
CA TRP A 115 -13.30 -17.02 -13.46
C TRP A 115 -13.40 -16.45 -14.88
N TRP A 116 -13.07 -15.17 -15.06
CA TRP A 116 -13.04 -14.55 -16.38
C TRP A 116 -11.96 -15.17 -17.28
N SER A 117 -10.81 -15.55 -16.71
CA SER A 117 -9.70 -16.19 -17.42
C SER A 117 -10.10 -17.56 -18.01
N LEU A 118 -10.90 -18.33 -17.26
CA LEU A 118 -11.41 -19.62 -17.68
C LEU A 118 -12.49 -19.54 -18.78
N GLY A 119 -13.21 -18.43 -18.86
CA GLY A 119 -14.31 -18.23 -19.79
C GLY A 119 -13.87 -17.86 -21.21
N GLU A 120 -14.86 -17.80 -22.10
CA GLU A 120 -14.70 -17.26 -23.44
C GLU A 120 -14.48 -15.74 -23.36
N LYS A 121 -13.39 -15.26 -23.97
CA LYS A 121 -12.88 -13.89 -23.78
C LYS A 121 -13.50 -12.91 -24.78
N GLU A 122 -14.79 -13.06 -25.06
CA GLU A 122 -15.50 -12.30 -26.09
C GLU A 122 -15.68 -10.82 -25.71
N ALA A 123 -15.74 -10.53 -24.40
CA ALA A 123 -16.00 -9.18 -23.90
C ALA A 123 -14.98 -8.74 -22.84
N ILE A 124 -14.39 -7.57 -23.05
CA ILE A 124 -13.40 -6.97 -22.13
C ILE A 124 -14.04 -6.10 -21.03
N TRP A 125 -15.27 -5.62 -21.22
CA TRP A 125 -15.91 -4.73 -20.24
C TRP A 125 -15.95 -5.27 -18.79
N PRO A 126 -16.07 -6.59 -18.51
CA PRO A 126 -16.04 -7.10 -17.14
C PRO A 126 -14.72 -6.81 -16.44
N VAL A 127 -13.60 -6.82 -17.19
CA VAL A 127 -12.27 -6.51 -16.65
C VAL A 127 -12.25 -5.14 -16.00
N PHE A 128 -12.84 -4.13 -16.64
CA PHE A 128 -12.86 -2.77 -16.09
C PHE A 128 -13.69 -2.66 -14.81
N LEU A 129 -14.80 -3.41 -14.70
CA LEU A 129 -15.58 -3.45 -13.45
C LEU A 129 -14.83 -4.16 -12.33
N ILE A 130 -14.19 -5.29 -12.63
CA ILE A 130 -13.39 -6.03 -11.64
C ILE A 130 -12.19 -5.16 -11.20
N LEU A 131 -11.56 -4.43 -12.12
CA LEU A 131 -10.50 -3.46 -11.80
C LEU A 131 -11.00 -2.31 -10.93
N GLY A 132 -12.23 -1.84 -11.13
CA GLY A 132 -12.86 -0.85 -10.27
C GLY A 132 -13.05 -1.36 -8.84
N LEU A 133 -13.49 -2.61 -8.67
CA LEU A 133 -13.61 -3.27 -7.37
C LEU A 133 -12.23 -3.44 -6.70
N PHE A 134 -11.26 -3.94 -7.46
CA PHE A 134 -9.87 -4.11 -7.03
C PHE A 134 -9.24 -2.77 -6.58
N GLY A 135 -9.42 -1.73 -7.40
CA GLY A 135 -8.95 -0.37 -7.13
C GLY A 135 -9.61 0.24 -5.90
N THR A 136 -10.89 -0.06 -5.66
CA THR A 136 -11.61 0.35 -4.45
C THR A 136 -10.97 -0.26 -3.20
N GLY A 137 -10.77 -1.58 -3.17
CA GLY A 137 -10.08 -2.23 -2.05
C GLY A 137 -8.69 -1.64 -1.80
N ARG A 138 -7.93 -1.37 -2.87
CA ARG A 138 -6.62 -0.73 -2.78
C ARG A 138 -6.67 0.70 -2.24
N ALA A 139 -7.67 1.49 -2.62
CA ALA A 139 -7.83 2.88 -2.20
C ALA A 139 -8.01 3.02 -0.68
N PHE A 140 -8.79 2.12 -0.06
CA PHE A 140 -9.01 2.11 1.39
C PHE A 140 -7.87 1.43 2.16
N TYR A 141 -7.18 0.46 1.55
CA TYR A 141 -6.12 -0.31 2.20
C TYR A 141 -4.94 0.57 2.67
N GLN A 142 -4.46 1.47 1.81
CA GLN A 142 -3.27 2.28 2.09
C GLN A 142 -3.43 3.21 3.32
N PRO A 143 -4.47 4.07 3.41
CA PRO A 143 -4.66 4.93 4.59
C PRO A 143 -4.95 4.12 5.85
N ALA A 144 -5.70 3.01 5.76
CA ALA A 144 -5.97 2.14 6.90
C ALA A 144 -4.69 1.48 7.45
N THR A 145 -3.79 1.04 6.57
CA THR A 145 -2.51 0.43 7.00
C THR A 145 -1.57 1.48 7.59
N ASN A 146 -1.48 2.67 7.00
CA ASN A 146 -0.60 3.74 7.50
C ASN A 146 -1.04 4.26 8.87
N SER A 147 -2.34 4.27 9.16
CA SER A 147 -2.89 4.65 10.47
C SER A 147 -2.78 3.52 11.51
N LEU A 148 -2.60 2.26 11.07
CA LEU A 148 -2.39 1.14 11.98
C LEU A 148 -0.97 1.12 12.57
N VAL A 149 0.08 1.45 11.79
CA VAL A 149 1.49 1.36 12.21
C VAL A 149 1.79 2.10 13.53
N PRO A 150 1.36 3.37 13.74
CA PRO A 150 1.60 4.09 15.00
C PRO A 150 0.98 3.42 16.24
N ASN A 151 -0.07 2.62 16.05
CA ASN A 151 -0.72 1.91 17.16
C ASN A 151 0.04 0.65 17.58
N LEU A 152 0.90 0.08 16.72
CA LEU A 152 1.55 -1.22 16.95
C LEU A 152 2.87 -1.12 17.72
N VAL A 153 3.47 0.08 17.76
CA VAL A 153 4.79 0.29 18.32
C VAL A 153 4.85 1.56 19.17
N PRO A 154 5.65 1.60 20.24
CA PRO A 154 5.87 2.83 21.00
C PRO A 154 6.64 3.87 20.18
N ALA A 155 6.42 5.15 20.51
CA ALA A 155 6.99 6.30 19.79
C ALA A 155 8.52 6.28 19.66
N SER A 156 9.23 5.68 20.64
CA SER A 156 10.69 5.59 20.64
C SER A 156 11.27 4.76 19.49
N ILE A 157 10.52 3.79 18.95
CA ILE A 157 10.96 2.93 17.84
C ILE A 157 10.13 3.13 16.57
N PHE A 158 9.22 4.09 16.57
CA PHE A 158 8.35 4.40 15.44
C PHE A 158 9.13 4.66 14.13
N PRO A 159 10.27 5.40 14.12
CA PRO A 159 11.07 5.56 12.91
C PRO A 159 11.56 4.24 12.31
N ASN A 160 11.95 3.27 13.16
CA ASN A 160 12.36 1.95 12.71
C ASN A 160 11.18 1.14 12.13
N ALA A 161 10.00 1.25 12.75
CA ALA A 161 8.80 0.61 12.23
C ALA A 161 8.35 1.18 10.88
N VAL A 162 8.42 2.50 10.71
CA VAL A 162 8.17 3.17 9.42
C VAL A 162 9.18 2.70 8.37
N ALA A 163 10.47 2.63 8.72
CA ALA A 163 11.50 2.15 7.80
C ALA A 163 11.24 0.71 7.31
N TRP A 164 10.84 -0.20 8.20
CA TRP A 164 10.42 -1.56 7.80
C TRP A 164 9.17 -1.54 6.94
N HIS A 165 8.15 -0.78 7.34
CA HIS A 165 6.89 -0.67 6.62
C HIS A 165 7.09 -0.17 5.18
N THR A 166 7.96 0.83 4.96
CA THR A 166 8.30 1.34 3.64
C THR A 166 9.20 0.39 2.86
N SER A 167 10.19 -0.23 3.52
CA SER A 167 11.10 -1.19 2.87
C SER A 167 10.34 -2.40 2.34
N THR A 168 9.41 -2.94 3.12
CA THR A 168 8.52 -4.03 2.71
C THR A 168 7.75 -3.69 1.44
N ASN A 169 7.22 -2.46 1.32
CA ASN A 169 6.52 -2.03 0.11
C ASN A 169 7.43 -2.04 -1.12
N LYS A 170 8.65 -1.54 -0.99
CA LYS A 170 9.59 -1.46 -2.10
C LYS A 170 10.08 -2.83 -2.55
N ILE A 171 10.36 -3.71 -1.60
CA ILE A 171 10.73 -5.11 -1.90
C ILE A 171 9.56 -5.80 -2.62
N ALA A 172 8.34 -5.68 -2.12
CA ALA A 172 7.18 -6.30 -2.75
C ALA A 172 6.86 -5.70 -4.15
N GLN A 173 7.11 -4.40 -4.36
CA GLN A 173 7.01 -3.75 -5.68
C GLN A 173 8.01 -4.31 -6.70
N MET A 174 9.18 -4.77 -6.26
CA MET A 174 10.18 -5.40 -7.13
C MET A 174 9.87 -6.88 -7.36
N VAL A 175 9.53 -7.61 -6.29
CA VAL A 175 9.35 -9.07 -6.32
C VAL A 175 8.00 -9.47 -6.94
N GLY A 176 6.93 -8.73 -6.66
CA GLY A 176 5.58 -9.05 -7.11
C GLY A 176 5.44 -9.14 -8.64
N PRO A 177 5.91 -8.14 -9.42
CA PRO A 177 5.87 -8.20 -10.88
C PRO A 177 6.69 -9.37 -11.46
N ALA A 178 7.87 -9.63 -10.89
CA ALA A 178 8.73 -10.73 -11.32
C ALA A 178 8.06 -12.09 -11.11
N LEU A 179 7.50 -12.32 -9.91
CA LEU A 179 6.72 -13.53 -9.64
C LEU A 179 5.49 -13.63 -10.53
N GLY A 180 4.83 -12.50 -10.83
CA GLY A 180 3.65 -12.45 -11.70
C GLY A 180 3.98 -12.88 -13.12
N GLY A 181 5.02 -12.31 -13.70
CA GLY A 181 5.49 -12.69 -15.03
C GLY A 181 5.89 -14.17 -15.11
N ILE A 182 6.67 -14.67 -14.14
CA ILE A 182 7.10 -16.08 -14.11
C ILE A 182 5.91 -17.03 -13.97
N THR A 183 4.99 -16.74 -13.05
CA THR A 183 3.81 -17.60 -12.84
C THR A 183 2.82 -17.53 -14.00
N TYR A 184 2.75 -16.39 -14.70
CA TYR A 184 1.93 -16.22 -15.90
C TYR A 184 2.36 -17.15 -17.04
N LEU A 185 3.66 -17.48 -17.15
CA LEU A 185 4.16 -18.45 -18.14
C LEU A 185 3.57 -19.85 -17.96
N ILE A 186 3.12 -20.20 -16.74
CA ILE A 186 2.42 -21.46 -16.48
C ILE A 186 0.97 -21.32 -16.93
N SER A 187 0.26 -20.35 -16.35
CA SER A 187 -1.12 -20.03 -16.69
C SER A 187 -1.56 -18.73 -15.98
N PRO A 188 -2.37 -17.85 -16.61
CA PRO A 188 -2.94 -16.68 -15.94
C PRO A 188 -3.74 -17.03 -14.69
N GLU A 189 -4.47 -18.15 -14.72
CA GLU A 189 -5.32 -18.66 -13.64
C GLU A 189 -4.53 -18.93 -12.36
N VAL A 190 -3.33 -19.49 -12.50
CA VAL A 190 -2.45 -19.80 -11.37
C VAL A 190 -2.03 -18.51 -10.66
N VAL A 191 -1.79 -17.44 -11.44
CA VAL A 191 -1.45 -16.13 -10.88
C VAL A 191 -2.60 -15.59 -10.03
N TYR A 192 -3.82 -15.63 -10.55
CA TYR A 192 -4.99 -15.12 -9.84
C TYR A 192 -5.32 -15.92 -8.57
N LEU A 193 -5.20 -17.25 -8.61
CA LEU A 193 -5.38 -18.09 -7.43
C LEU A 193 -4.30 -17.86 -6.37
N ALA A 194 -3.03 -17.82 -6.78
CA ALA A 194 -1.92 -17.55 -5.87
C ALA A 194 -2.06 -16.15 -5.23
N ALA A 195 -2.52 -15.16 -6.00
CA ALA A 195 -2.79 -13.83 -5.48
C ALA A 195 -3.99 -13.80 -4.52
N ALA A 196 -5.09 -14.48 -4.85
CA ALA A 196 -6.25 -14.59 -3.98
C ALA A 196 -5.87 -15.23 -2.63
N ALA A 197 -5.09 -16.32 -2.68
CA ALA A 197 -4.57 -16.99 -1.49
C ALA A 197 -3.65 -16.08 -0.67
N GLY A 198 -2.71 -15.37 -1.31
CA GLY A 198 -1.84 -14.41 -0.63
C GLY A 198 -2.61 -13.27 0.04
N MET A 199 -3.66 -12.76 -0.60
CA MET A 199 -4.56 -11.76 0.00
C MET A 199 -5.29 -12.31 1.23
N LEU A 200 -5.77 -13.55 1.18
CA LEU A 200 -6.43 -14.20 2.32
C LEU A 200 -5.46 -14.49 3.47
N ILE A 201 -4.21 -14.87 3.17
CA ILE A 201 -3.14 -14.99 4.17
C ILE A 201 -2.89 -13.62 4.82
N GLY A 202 -2.82 -12.55 4.02
CA GLY A 202 -2.72 -11.17 4.51
C GLY A 202 -3.87 -10.77 5.43
N ALA A 203 -5.11 -11.12 5.06
CA ALA A 203 -6.31 -10.92 5.85
C ALA A 203 -6.24 -11.66 7.20
N LEU A 204 -5.88 -12.94 7.17
CA LEU A 204 -5.75 -13.78 8.35
C LEU A 204 -4.66 -13.25 9.30
N LEU A 205 -3.48 -12.91 8.78
CA LEU A 205 -2.42 -12.37 9.62
C LEU A 205 -2.81 -11.03 10.25
N THR A 206 -3.53 -10.19 9.51
CA THR A 206 -4.02 -8.90 10.04
C THR A 206 -5.11 -9.10 11.09
N SER A 207 -6.00 -10.09 10.93
CA SER A 207 -7.05 -10.37 11.92
C SER A 207 -6.49 -10.92 13.24
N LEU A 208 -5.32 -11.55 13.21
CA LEU A 208 -4.60 -12.03 14.39
C LEU A 208 -3.92 -10.92 15.23
N ILE A 209 -3.93 -9.67 14.75
CA ILE A 209 -3.38 -8.52 15.47
C ILE A 209 -4.28 -8.18 16.67
N LYS A 210 -3.70 -8.26 17.88
CA LYS A 210 -4.45 -8.10 19.14
C LYS A 210 -4.58 -6.66 19.60
N THR A 211 -3.66 -5.79 19.19
CA THR A 211 -3.70 -4.36 19.50
C THR A 211 -5.06 -3.79 19.12
N LYS A 212 -5.81 -3.29 20.10
CA LYS A 212 -7.04 -2.53 19.84
C LYS A 212 -6.61 -1.20 19.26
N THR A 213 -6.98 -0.89 18.02
CA THR A 213 -6.83 0.49 17.57
C THR A 213 -7.84 1.31 18.37
N LYS A 214 -7.37 2.28 19.12
CA LYS A 214 -8.25 3.13 19.93
C LYS A 214 -9.13 3.88 18.94
N ARG A 215 -10.46 3.65 18.97
CA ARG A 215 -11.40 4.60 18.38
C ARG A 215 -11.12 5.88 19.16
N GLU A 216 -10.47 6.86 18.54
CA GLU A 216 -10.41 8.15 19.19
C GLU A 216 -11.87 8.60 19.24
N ASP A 217 -12.38 8.91 20.42
CA ASP A 217 -13.69 9.52 20.63
C ASP A 217 -13.67 10.98 20.10
N ARG A 218 -13.21 11.16 18.86
CA ARG A 218 -13.33 12.41 18.12
C ARG A 218 -14.78 12.50 17.72
N GLU A 219 -15.38 13.67 17.97
CA GLU A 219 -16.71 13.97 17.46
C GLU A 219 -16.80 13.60 15.98
N PRO A 220 -17.91 12.98 15.53
CA PRO A 220 -18.04 12.54 14.16
C PRO A 220 -17.75 13.72 13.24
N THR A 221 -16.66 13.61 12.47
CA THR A 221 -16.26 14.65 11.52
C THR A 221 -17.43 14.83 10.55
N SER A 222 -18.22 15.89 10.73
CA SER A 222 -19.38 16.13 9.88
C SER A 222 -18.93 16.27 8.43
N TRP A 223 -19.73 15.79 7.48
CA TRP A 223 -19.51 16.03 6.05
C TRP A 223 -19.30 17.52 5.74
N ALA A 224 -19.97 18.40 6.50
CA ALA A 224 -19.79 19.84 6.44
C ALA A 224 -18.37 20.29 6.86
N ALA A 225 -17.78 19.65 7.89
CA ALA A 225 -16.43 19.92 8.34
C ALA A 225 -15.39 19.49 7.29
N LEU A 226 -15.56 18.30 6.67
CA LEU A 226 -14.71 17.82 5.58
C LEU A 226 -14.75 18.75 4.36
N LEU A 227 -15.95 19.15 3.92
CA LEU A 227 -16.13 20.09 2.80
C LEU A 227 -15.62 21.50 3.14
N SER A 228 -15.75 21.94 4.39
CA SER A 228 -15.19 23.22 4.85
C SER A 228 -13.66 23.23 4.82
N GLY A 229 -13.02 22.11 5.16
CA GLY A 229 -11.57 21.95 5.03
C GLY A 229 -11.12 22.02 3.57
N LEU A 230 -11.86 21.39 2.66
CA LEU A 230 -11.60 21.48 1.21
C LEU A 230 -11.74 22.91 0.69
N LYS A 231 -12.81 23.60 1.10
CA LYS A 231 -13.06 25.01 0.76
C LYS A 231 -11.96 25.92 1.31
N TYR A 232 -11.47 25.67 2.53
CA TYR A 232 -10.38 26.42 3.14
C TYR A 232 -9.04 26.24 2.40
N VAL A 233 -8.69 25.01 2.01
CA VAL A 233 -7.48 24.73 1.21
C VAL A 233 -7.58 25.39 -0.17
N TYR A 234 -8.75 25.34 -0.81
CA TYR A 234 -8.97 25.98 -2.10
C TYR A 234 -8.87 27.53 -2.03
N GLN A 235 -9.31 28.12 -0.90
CA GLN A 235 -9.26 29.57 -0.70
C GLN A 235 -7.86 30.11 -0.37
N LYS A 236 -6.97 29.31 0.23
CA LYS A 236 -5.56 29.70 0.45
C LYS A 236 -4.67 29.24 -0.71
N LYS A 237 -4.44 30.12 -1.70
CA LYS A 237 -3.49 29.96 -2.83
C LYS A 237 -2.07 29.52 -2.43
N SER A 238 -1.67 29.63 -1.16
CA SER A 238 -0.34 29.27 -0.66
C SER A 238 -0.05 27.76 -0.61
N PHE A 239 -1.06 26.88 -0.77
CA PHE A 239 -0.89 25.42 -0.69
C PHE A 239 -0.61 24.75 -2.05
N LEU A 240 -0.90 25.42 -3.16
CA LEU A 240 -0.71 24.87 -4.50
C LEU A 240 0.76 24.78 -4.91
N GLY A 241 1.63 25.66 -4.39
CA GLY A 241 3.06 25.65 -4.67
C GLY A 241 3.75 24.35 -4.22
N PRO A 242 3.63 23.97 -2.92
CA PRO A 242 4.20 22.72 -2.41
C PRO A 242 3.62 21.46 -3.06
N LEU A 243 2.31 21.43 -3.34
CA LEU A 243 1.67 20.28 -4.00
C LEU A 243 2.19 20.09 -5.44
N ARG A 244 2.35 21.18 -6.20
CA ARG A 244 2.97 21.15 -7.53
C ARG A 244 4.43 20.70 -7.45
N LEU A 245 5.17 21.15 -6.44
CA LEU A 245 6.56 20.75 -6.23
C LEU A 245 6.66 19.25 -5.89
N ILE A 246 5.81 18.73 -5.01
CA ILE A 246 5.75 17.30 -4.68
C ILE A 246 5.40 16.46 -5.91
N PHE A 247 4.43 16.90 -6.72
CA PHE A 247 4.06 16.21 -7.95
C PHE A 247 5.19 16.22 -8.99
N LEU A 248 5.90 17.34 -9.13
CA LEU A 248 7.07 17.44 -10.02
C LEU A 248 8.23 16.57 -9.53
N LEU A 249 8.50 16.56 -8.23
CA LEU A 249 9.52 15.70 -7.62
C LEU A 249 9.17 14.22 -7.81
N SER A 250 7.93 13.80 -7.55
CA SER A 250 7.50 12.41 -7.77
C SER A 250 7.50 12.01 -9.24
N SER A 251 7.20 12.93 -10.15
CA SER A 251 7.25 12.69 -11.60
C SER A 251 8.69 12.61 -12.11
N SER A 252 9.61 13.35 -11.49
CA SER A 252 11.04 13.32 -11.84
C SER A 252 11.71 11.99 -11.49
N GLU A 253 11.28 11.31 -10.41
CA GLU A 253 11.73 9.95 -10.08
C GLU A 253 11.33 8.93 -11.16
N GLY A 254 10.18 9.11 -11.82
CA GLY A 254 9.76 8.28 -12.94
C GLY A 254 10.60 8.49 -14.20
N LEU A 255 11.05 9.72 -14.46
CA LEU A 255 11.85 10.08 -15.64
C LEU A 255 13.30 9.56 -15.56
N GLN A 256 13.90 9.48 -14.37
CA GLN A 256 15.27 8.97 -14.23
C GLN A 256 15.40 7.49 -14.62
N HIS A 257 14.35 6.69 -14.41
CA HIS A 257 14.33 5.28 -14.81
C HIS A 257 14.11 5.08 -16.33
N SER A 258 13.52 6.04 -17.03
CA SER A 258 13.36 6.00 -18.50
C SER A 258 14.65 6.35 -19.26
N PHE A 259 15.53 7.18 -18.67
CA PHE A 259 16.81 7.55 -19.30
C PHE A 259 17.93 6.50 -19.12
N LEU A 260 17.82 5.62 -18.13
CA LEU A 260 18.77 4.51 -17.90
C LEU A 260 18.45 3.24 -18.70
N PHE A 261 17.25 3.14 -19.29
CA PHE A 261 16.80 2.04 -20.15
C PHE A 261 16.48 2.50 -21.57
N SER A 262 17.33 3.36 -22.16
CA SER A 262 17.36 3.50 -23.61
C SER A 262 18.15 2.32 -24.19
N PRO A 263 17.52 1.39 -24.93
CA PRO A 263 18.28 0.42 -25.70
C PRO A 263 18.95 1.20 -26.83
N ARG A 264 20.23 1.48 -26.68
CA ARG A 264 21.08 1.81 -27.83
C ARG A 264 21.16 0.57 -28.71
N ILE A 265 20.28 0.48 -29.70
CA ILE A 265 20.47 -0.35 -30.89
C ILE A 265 19.97 0.40 -32.12
N PHE A 266 20.77 1.37 -32.58
CA PHE A 266 21.44 1.47 -33.88
C PHE A 266 21.96 2.91 -34.07
#